data_AF-A0AAT9I5U4-F1
#
_entry.id   AF-A0AAT9I5U4-F1
#
_cell.length_a   1.000
_cell.length_b   1.000
_cell.length_c   1.000
_cell.angle_alpha   90.00
_cell.angle_beta   90.00
_cell.angle_gamma   90.00
#
_symmetry.space_group_name_H-M   'P 1'
#
loop_
_entity.id
_entity.type
_entity.pdbx_description
1 polymer ?
#
loop_
_entity_poly.entity_id
_entity_poly.type
_entity_poly.pdbx_seq_one_letter_code
_entity_poly.pdbx_strand_id
1 'polypeptide(L)'
;MKKYILYVLIFISASCFAQNKNINTPQDQPFKGAKKINLSYPISGDSLFTYISKSLIKSGYAILSRDKELGTIATDVKHIKYIDYKMNLVINGNKVIITGQGNTGIGIRLGSVYSEPSWVDIEYRGKADMRRSVFDDMVRFAQTTIPETIEYSR
;
A
#
# COMPACT_ATOMS: atom_id res chain seq x y z
N MET A 1 -47.01 -30.40 -4.96
CA MET A 1 -46.38 -29.19 -5.54
C MET A 1 -45.70 -28.25 -4.53
N LYS A 2 -45.85 -28.43 -3.20
CA LYS A 2 -45.22 -27.54 -2.19
C LYS A 2 -43.75 -27.86 -1.87
N LYS A 3 -43.27 -29.08 -2.15
CA LYS A 3 -41.90 -29.52 -1.79
C LYS A 3 -40.79 -29.01 -2.74
N TYR A 4 -41.14 -28.63 -3.98
CA TYR A 4 -40.17 -28.18 -4.98
C TYR A 4 -39.84 -26.68 -4.88
N ILE A 5 -40.70 -25.88 -4.24
CA ILE A 5 -40.50 -24.45 -4.04
C ILE A 5 -39.33 -24.18 -3.07
N LEU A 6 -39.15 -25.06 -2.07
CA LEU A 6 -38.09 -24.91 -1.08
C LEU A 6 -36.69 -25.08 -1.70
N TYR A 7 -36.52 -26.01 -2.64
CA TYR A 7 -35.23 -26.26 -3.29
C TYR A 7 -34.81 -25.13 -4.25
N VAL A 8 -35.76 -24.46 -4.90
CA VAL A 8 -35.47 -23.29 -5.76
C VAL A 8 -35.05 -22.09 -4.92
N LEU A 9 -35.65 -21.90 -3.74
CA LEU A 9 -35.31 -20.80 -2.82
C LEU A 9 -33.90 -20.91 -2.22
N ILE A 10 -33.40 -22.13 -1.98
CA ILE A 10 -32.04 -22.37 -1.47
C ILE A 10 -30.98 -22.12 -2.56
N PHE A 11 -31.30 -22.35 -3.83
CA PHE A 11 -30.36 -22.13 -4.94
C PHE A 11 -30.17 -20.63 -5.27
N ILE A 12 -31.21 -19.82 -5.09
CA ILE A 12 -31.17 -18.37 -5.32
C ILE A 12 -30.38 -17.64 -4.22
N SER A 13 -30.45 -18.10 -2.96
CA SER A 13 -29.68 -17.47 -1.87
C SER A 13 -28.18 -17.75 -1.99
N ALA A 14 -27.76 -18.92 -2.47
CA ALA A 14 -26.35 -19.26 -2.66
C ALA A 14 -25.69 -18.46 -3.80
N SER A 15 -26.46 -18.04 -4.81
CA SER A 15 -25.94 -17.28 -5.96
C SER A 15 -25.81 -15.78 -5.67
N CYS A 16 -26.56 -15.22 -4.73
CA CYS A 16 -26.42 -13.82 -4.30
C CYS A 16 -25.15 -13.55 -3.48
N PHE A 17 -24.58 -14.54 -2.77
CA PHE A 17 -23.36 -14.33 -1.98
C PHE A 17 -22.06 -14.41 -2.78
N ALA A 18 -22.11 -14.84 -4.05
CA ALA A 18 -20.92 -14.94 -4.91
C ALA A 18 -20.61 -13.65 -5.70
N GLN A 19 -21.54 -12.68 -5.76
CA GLN A 19 -21.41 -11.49 -6.61
C GLN A 19 -20.93 -10.23 -5.89
N ASN A 20 -20.60 -10.28 -4.60
CA ASN A 20 -20.07 -9.11 -3.88
C ASN A 20 -18.54 -9.05 -3.89
N LYS A 21 -17.92 -9.45 -5.00
CA LYS A 21 -16.53 -9.08 -5.32
C LYS A 21 -16.62 -7.75 -6.04
N ASN A 22 -16.38 -6.68 -5.29
CA ASN A 22 -16.31 -5.29 -5.75
C ASN A 22 -15.70 -5.19 -7.16
N ILE A 23 -16.53 -4.80 -8.15
CA ILE A 23 -16.32 -5.09 -9.58
C ILE A 23 -15.22 -4.25 -10.26
N ASN A 24 -14.59 -3.28 -9.59
CA ASN A 24 -13.73 -2.33 -10.31
C ASN A 24 -12.23 -2.38 -10.01
N THR A 25 -11.72 -3.29 -9.18
CA THR A 25 -10.27 -3.50 -9.01
C THR A 25 -10.02 -4.82 -8.27
N PRO A 26 -9.17 -5.74 -8.75
CA PRO A 26 -8.57 -6.77 -7.91
C PRO A 26 -7.68 -6.07 -6.88
N GLN A 27 -8.24 -5.72 -5.73
CA GLN A 27 -7.47 -5.28 -4.57
C GLN A 27 -7.24 -6.50 -3.71
N ASP A 28 -6.01 -7.00 -3.71
CA ASP A 28 -5.61 -7.90 -2.65
C ASP A 28 -5.70 -7.15 -1.31
N GLN A 29 -5.88 -7.88 -0.22
CA GLN A 29 -5.74 -7.28 1.11
C GLN A 29 -4.26 -7.37 1.52
N PRO A 30 -3.71 -6.32 2.17
CA PRO A 30 -2.36 -6.41 2.71
C PRO A 30 -2.25 -7.61 3.68
N PHE A 31 -1.18 -8.39 3.56
CA PHE A 31 -0.90 -9.53 4.45
C PHE A 31 0.31 -9.24 5.35
N LYS A 32 0.39 -9.93 6.50
CA LYS A 32 1.48 -9.72 7.47
C LYS A 32 2.85 -9.99 6.83
N GLY A 33 3.76 -9.01 6.92
CA GLY A 33 5.09 -9.06 6.35
C GLY A 33 5.20 -8.58 4.90
N ALA A 34 4.11 -8.09 4.29
CA ALA A 34 4.19 -7.36 3.03
C ALA A 34 5.01 -6.07 3.23
N LYS A 35 5.96 -5.79 2.35
CA LYS A 35 6.83 -4.60 2.38
C LYS A 35 6.66 -3.70 1.16
N LYS A 36 6.12 -4.25 0.08
CA LYS A 36 5.97 -3.57 -1.20
C LYS A 36 4.50 -3.55 -1.61
N ILE A 37 4.07 -2.43 -2.17
CA ILE A 37 2.77 -2.27 -2.81
C ILE A 37 3.03 -2.12 -4.32
N ASN A 38 2.59 -3.09 -5.10
CA ASN A 38 2.74 -3.08 -6.55
C ASN A 38 1.43 -2.61 -7.18
N LEU A 39 1.51 -1.57 -8.00
CA LEU A 39 0.39 -0.93 -8.66
C LEU A 39 0.56 -1.06 -10.18
N SER A 40 -0.53 -1.34 -10.89
CA SER A 40 -0.56 -1.30 -12.35
C SER A 40 -1.52 -0.22 -12.83
N TYR A 41 -1.17 0.48 -13.89
CA TYR A 41 -1.95 1.58 -14.46
C TYR A 41 -2.24 1.37 -15.95
N PRO A 42 -3.28 2.01 -16.50
CA PRO A 42 -3.54 2.01 -17.94
C PRO A 42 -2.54 2.90 -18.69
N ILE A 43 -1.91 3.84 -17.99
CA ILE A 43 -0.90 4.77 -18.51
C ILE A 43 0.50 4.27 -18.16
N SER A 44 1.50 4.68 -18.94
CA SER A 44 2.90 4.24 -18.77
C SER A 44 3.91 5.36 -18.96
N GLY A 45 5.14 5.10 -18.56
CA GLY A 45 6.30 5.96 -18.80
C GLY A 45 6.16 7.35 -18.19
N ASP A 46 6.49 8.38 -18.96
CA ASP A 46 6.53 9.78 -18.53
C ASP A 46 5.20 10.31 -18.00
N SER A 47 4.10 9.88 -18.62
CA SER A 47 2.74 10.26 -18.21
C SER A 47 2.44 9.71 -16.83
N LEU A 48 2.77 8.43 -16.60
CA LEU A 48 2.63 7.79 -15.30
C LEU A 48 3.55 8.45 -14.25
N PHE A 49 4.80 8.71 -14.61
CA PHE A 49 5.77 9.37 -13.72
C PHE A 49 5.27 10.74 -13.24
N THR A 50 4.77 11.54 -14.18
CA THR A 50 4.21 12.86 -13.89
C THR A 50 2.94 12.76 -13.04
N TYR A 51 2.07 11.80 -13.36
CA TYR A 51 0.84 11.54 -12.60
C TYR A 51 1.15 11.19 -11.14
N ILE A 52 2.03 10.23 -10.90
CA ILE A 52 2.42 9.81 -9.55
C ILE A 52 3.08 10.95 -8.77
N SER A 53 3.98 11.69 -9.41
CA SER A 53 4.62 12.86 -8.80
C SER A 53 3.59 13.90 -8.32
N LYS A 54 2.60 14.22 -9.17
CA LYS A 54 1.52 15.15 -8.81
C LYS A 54 0.64 14.58 -7.70
N SER A 55 0.33 13.28 -7.75
CA SER A 55 -0.49 12.60 -6.75
C SER A 55 0.17 12.56 -5.37
N LEU A 56 1.50 12.42 -5.31
CA LEU A 56 2.27 12.50 -4.05
C LEU A 56 2.10 13.87 -3.40
N ILE A 57 2.35 14.94 -4.18
CA ILE A 57 2.20 16.33 -3.71
C ILE A 57 0.77 16.59 -3.24
N LYS A 58 -0.23 16.18 -4.04
CA LYS A 58 -1.65 16.34 -3.68
C LYS A 58 -2.03 15.58 -2.40
N SER A 59 -1.37 14.45 -2.13
CA SER A 59 -1.58 13.65 -0.93
C SER A 59 -0.75 14.12 0.28
N GLY A 60 -0.09 15.29 0.16
CA GLY A 60 0.66 15.91 1.24
C GLY A 60 2.09 15.36 1.44
N TYR A 61 2.64 14.66 0.45
CA TYR A 61 4.04 14.23 0.48
C TYR A 61 4.94 15.28 -0.18
N ALA A 62 6.08 15.57 0.46
CA ALA A 62 7.17 16.32 -0.16
C ALA A 62 8.08 15.35 -0.94
N ILE A 63 8.51 15.74 -2.14
CA ILE A 63 9.43 14.95 -2.95
C ILE A 63 10.85 15.47 -2.67
N LEU A 64 11.72 14.59 -2.16
CA LEU A 64 13.12 14.90 -1.87
C LEU A 64 13.97 14.77 -3.13
N SER A 65 13.81 13.67 -3.87
CA SER A 65 14.54 13.42 -5.11
C SER A 65 13.66 12.70 -6.12
N ARG A 66 13.94 12.94 -7.40
CA ARG A 66 13.30 12.26 -8.52
C ARG A 66 14.31 12.06 -9.62
N ASP A 67 14.35 10.85 -10.16
CA ASP A 67 15.17 10.49 -11.32
C ASP A 67 14.25 9.89 -12.37
N LYS A 68 14.09 10.63 -13.48
CA LYS A 68 13.19 10.23 -14.55
C LYS A 68 13.78 9.09 -15.39
N GLU A 69 15.10 9.04 -15.54
CA GLU A 69 15.77 8.00 -16.34
C GLU A 69 15.72 6.65 -15.64
N LEU A 70 15.90 6.66 -14.31
CA LEU A 70 15.79 5.47 -13.48
C LEU A 70 14.34 5.19 -13.02
N GLY A 71 13.40 6.09 -13.32
CA GLY A 71 12.01 5.98 -12.91
C GLY A 71 11.79 6.02 -11.40
N THR A 72 12.68 6.66 -10.64
CA THR A 72 12.62 6.66 -9.17
C THR A 72 12.12 7.99 -8.59
N ILE A 73 11.36 7.89 -7.51
CA ILE A 73 10.90 9.05 -6.72
C ILE A 73 11.08 8.71 -5.25
N ALA A 74 11.80 9.56 -4.51
CA ALA A 74 11.94 9.45 -3.06
C ALA A 74 11.24 10.64 -2.40
N THR A 75 10.44 10.36 -1.38
CA THR A 75 9.79 11.41 -0.57
C THR A 75 10.72 11.86 0.55
N ASP A 76 10.46 13.06 1.03
CA ASP A 76 11.01 13.51 2.30
C ASP A 76 10.36 12.75 3.47
N VAL A 77 10.90 12.95 4.67
CA VAL A 77 10.38 12.40 5.91
C VAL A 77 9.01 13.00 6.21
N LYS A 78 8.04 12.12 6.43
CA LYS A 78 6.70 12.41 6.93
C LYS A 78 6.54 11.81 8.31
N HIS A 79 5.92 12.55 9.21
CA HIS A 79 5.71 12.14 10.59
C HIS A 79 4.29 11.59 10.79
N ILE A 80 4.16 10.35 11.24
CA ILE A 80 2.88 9.75 11.64
C ILE A 80 3.01 9.22 13.06
N LYS A 81 2.28 9.85 13.99
CA LYS A 81 2.33 9.56 15.43
C LYS A 81 3.75 9.70 15.99
N TYR A 82 4.45 8.59 16.20
CA TYR A 82 5.80 8.49 16.76
C TYR A 82 6.78 7.85 15.77
N ILE A 83 6.44 7.88 14.48
CA ILE A 83 7.20 7.20 13.43
C ILE A 83 7.47 8.19 12.32
N ASP A 84 8.75 8.38 12.06
CA ASP A 84 9.27 9.12 10.93
C ASP A 84 9.36 8.15 9.78
N TYR A 85 8.81 8.49 8.63
CA TYR A 85 8.91 7.61 7.49
C TYR A 85 9.07 8.33 6.18
N LYS A 86 9.70 7.66 5.22
CA LYS A 86 9.84 8.11 3.84
C LYS A 86 9.46 6.98 2.90
N MET A 87 8.98 7.34 1.73
CA MET A 87 8.62 6.39 0.68
C MET A 87 9.61 6.48 -0.48
N ASN A 88 9.87 5.32 -1.08
CA ASN A 88 10.57 5.21 -2.35
C ASN A 88 9.63 4.53 -3.35
N LEU A 89 9.46 5.16 -4.51
CA LEU A 89 8.66 4.68 -5.60
C LEU A 89 9.55 4.39 -6.80
N VAL A 90 9.32 3.26 -7.45
CA VAL A 90 9.98 2.86 -8.69
C VAL A 90 8.93 2.65 -9.76
N ILE A 91 9.05 3.34 -10.87
CA ILE A 91 8.12 3.35 -11.99
C ILE A 91 8.80 2.66 -13.16
N ASN A 92 8.23 1.54 -13.61
CA ASN A 92 8.75 0.78 -14.73
C ASN A 92 7.61 0.42 -15.69
N GLY A 93 7.61 1.03 -16.88
CA GLY A 93 6.52 0.89 -17.85
C GLY A 93 5.21 1.41 -17.27
N ASN A 94 4.25 0.50 -17.07
CA ASN A 94 2.94 0.79 -16.47
C ASN A 94 2.83 0.39 -15.00
N LYS A 95 3.93 -0.06 -14.38
CA LYS A 95 3.97 -0.53 -12.99
C LYS A 95 4.62 0.49 -12.07
N VAL A 96 4.09 0.59 -10.86
CA VAL A 96 4.67 1.39 -9.77
C VAL A 96 4.86 0.50 -8.56
N ILE A 97 6.08 0.45 -8.04
CA ILE A 97 6.41 -0.27 -6.81
C ILE A 97 6.64 0.77 -5.73
N ILE A 98 5.84 0.69 -4.67
CA ILE A 98 5.96 1.57 -3.49
C ILE A 98 6.60 0.78 -2.36
N THR A 99 7.66 1.33 -1.80
CA THR A 99 8.33 0.83 -0.60
C THR A 99 8.46 1.96 0.41
N GLY A 100 8.61 1.63 1.68
CA GLY A 100 8.74 2.60 2.76
C GLY A 100 9.86 2.22 3.70
N GLN A 101 10.52 3.22 4.27
CA GLN A 101 11.43 3.08 5.39
C GLN A 101 10.92 3.91 6.55
N GLY A 102 10.88 3.33 7.74
CA GLY A 102 10.41 3.96 8.97
C GLY A 102 11.49 3.95 10.03
N ASN A 103 11.51 5.00 10.84
CA ASN A 103 12.33 5.14 12.03
C ASN A 103 11.41 5.54 13.18
N THR A 104 11.39 4.73 14.24
CA THR A 104 10.54 5.00 15.40
C THR A 104 11.19 5.94 16.40
N GLY A 105 12.45 6.34 16.22
CA GLY A 105 13.21 7.18 17.17
C GLY A 105 13.48 6.54 18.53
N ILE A 106 12.80 5.45 18.85
CA ILE A 106 12.92 4.70 20.10
C ILE A 106 14.08 3.72 19.97
N GLY A 107 15.19 4.03 20.64
CA GLY A 107 16.23 3.04 20.91
C GLY A 107 15.76 2.09 22.01
N ILE A 108 15.85 0.78 21.77
CA ILE A 108 15.47 -0.23 22.77
C ILE A 108 16.70 -0.50 23.64
N ARG A 109 16.58 -0.29 24.96
CA ARG A 109 17.53 -0.81 25.94
C ARG A 109 17.00 -2.11 26.51
N LEU A 110 17.68 -3.22 26.24
CA LEU A 110 17.49 -4.49 26.94
C LEU A 110 18.79 -4.83 27.69
N GLY A 111 18.80 -4.59 29.00
CA GLY A 111 20.01 -4.76 29.82
C GLY A 111 21.15 -3.85 29.35
N SER A 112 22.28 -4.43 28.94
CA SER A 112 23.45 -3.73 28.39
C SER A 112 23.39 -3.48 26.87
N VAL A 113 22.37 -3.99 26.17
CA VAL A 113 22.23 -3.84 24.72
C VAL A 113 21.37 -2.60 24.43
N TYR A 114 21.99 -1.59 23.81
CA TYR A 114 21.30 -0.44 23.22
C TYR A 114 21.22 -0.63 21.71
N SER A 115 20.00 -0.74 21.18
CA SER A 115 19.79 -0.63 19.74
C SER A 115 19.55 0.83 19.40
N GLU A 116 20.42 1.42 18.58
CA GLU A 116 20.20 2.76 18.05
C GLU A 116 18.96 2.81 17.14
N PRO A 117 18.27 3.95 17.08
CA PRO A 117 17.19 4.17 16.11
C PRO A 117 17.76 4.08 14.69
N SER A 118 17.29 3.11 13.92
CA SER A 118 17.69 2.91 12.53
C SER A 118 16.48 2.94 11.60
N TRP A 119 16.73 3.31 10.33
CA TRP A 119 15.75 3.22 9.27
C TRP A 119 15.56 1.75 8.89
N VAL A 120 14.34 1.24 9.07
CA VAL A 120 13.98 -0.15 8.78
C VAL A 120 12.85 -0.17 7.75
N ASP A 121 12.83 -1.17 6.88
CA ASP A 121 11.71 -1.37 5.95
C ASP A 121 10.38 -1.39 6.70
N ILE A 122 9.41 -0.66 6.16
CA ILE A 122 8.04 -0.70 6.64
C ILE A 122 7.40 -1.96 6.12
N GLU A 123 6.80 -2.71 7.02
CA GLU A 123 6.06 -3.92 6.70
C GLU A 123 4.65 -3.86 7.30
N TYR A 124 3.71 -4.51 6.63
CA TYR A 124 2.36 -4.64 7.14
C TYR A 124 2.34 -5.57 8.35
N ARG A 125 1.76 -5.10 9.45
CA ARG A 125 1.74 -5.80 10.73
C ARG A 125 0.33 -5.93 11.29
N GLY A 126 0.22 -6.67 12.39
CA GLY A 126 -1.04 -6.84 13.12
C GLY A 126 -1.62 -5.49 13.57
N LYS A 127 -2.94 -5.42 13.76
CA LYS A 127 -3.67 -4.18 14.12
C LYS A 127 -3.12 -3.46 15.35
N ALA A 128 -2.55 -4.19 16.30
CA ALA A 128 -1.99 -3.63 17.54
C ALA A 128 -0.61 -2.97 17.35
N ASP A 129 0.08 -3.20 16.22
CA ASP A 129 1.41 -2.62 16.00
C ASP A 129 1.30 -1.20 15.47
N MET A 130 1.90 -0.24 16.16
CA MET A 130 1.88 1.18 15.77
C MET A 130 2.50 1.41 14.38
N ARG A 131 3.48 0.59 13.97
CA ARG A 131 4.15 0.68 12.66
C ARG A 131 3.23 0.37 11.50
N ARG A 132 2.13 -0.35 11.75
CA ARG A 132 1.08 -0.60 10.76
C ARG A 132 0.47 0.69 10.23
N SER A 133 0.34 1.72 11.09
CA SER A 133 -0.29 2.99 10.68
C SER A 133 0.44 3.69 9.54
N VAL A 134 1.75 3.43 9.39
CA VAL A 134 2.54 3.95 8.29
C VAL A 134 2.27 3.17 7.01
N PHE A 135 2.26 1.83 7.08
CA PHE A 135 1.89 1.00 5.93
C PHE A 135 0.46 1.32 5.46
N ASP A 136 -0.48 1.52 6.40
CA ASP A 136 -1.86 1.91 6.10
C ASP A 136 -1.93 3.28 5.38
N ASP A 137 -1.02 4.22 5.65
CA ASP A 137 -0.95 5.50 4.93
C ASP A 137 -0.39 5.33 3.50
N MET A 138 0.58 4.44 3.31
CA MET A 138 1.08 4.05 1.98
C MET A 138 -0.03 3.39 1.15
N VAL A 139 -0.82 2.51 1.77
CA VAL A 139 -1.99 1.87 1.14
C VAL A 139 -3.04 2.91 0.78
N ARG A 140 -3.31 3.86 1.67
CA ARG A 140 -4.25 4.94 1.39
C ARG A 140 -3.80 5.76 0.18
N PHE A 141 -2.51 6.10 0.10
CA PHE A 141 -1.95 6.75 -1.08
C PHE A 141 -2.12 5.91 -2.34
N ALA A 142 -1.79 4.62 -2.29
CA ALA A 142 -2.01 3.73 -3.44
C ALA A 142 -3.46 3.74 -3.91
N GLN A 143 -4.43 3.66 -2.98
CA GLN A 143 -5.85 3.68 -3.31
C GLN A 143 -6.32 5.02 -3.90
N THR A 144 -5.78 6.16 -3.45
CA THR A 144 -6.18 7.48 -3.98
C THR A 144 -5.71 7.71 -5.41
N THR A 145 -4.74 6.93 -5.88
CA THR A 145 -4.24 7.00 -7.26
C THR A 145 -5.02 6.13 -8.26
N ILE A 146 -6.06 5.42 -7.82
CA ILE A 146 -6.98 4.65 -8.68
C ILE A 146 -6.25 3.76 -9.72
N PRO A 147 -5.37 2.84 -9.28
CA PRO A 147 -4.72 1.88 -10.17
C PRO A 147 -5.71 0.80 -10.66
N GLU A 148 -5.35 0.09 -11.74
CA GLU A 148 -6.11 -1.08 -12.23
C GLU A 148 -5.98 -2.29 -11.30
N THR A 149 -4.83 -2.45 -10.66
CA THR A 149 -4.54 -3.55 -9.74
C THR A 149 -3.69 -3.06 -8.57
N ILE A 150 -3.93 -3.63 -7.38
CA ILE A 150 -3.09 -3.43 -6.19
C ILE A 150 -2.69 -4.79 -5.64
N GLU A 151 -1.41 -5.09 -5.68
CA GLU A 151 -0.81 -6.34 -5.19
C GLU A 151 0.20 -6.05 -4.07
N TYR A 152 0.37 -7.01 -3.17
CA TYR A 152 1.30 -6.89 -2.03
C TYR A 152 2.39 -7.95 -2.14
N SER A 153 3.62 -7.59 -1.80
CA SER A 153 4.75 -8.54 -1.80
C SER A 153 5.75 -8.26 -0.69
N ARG A 154 6.62 -9.24 -0.41
CA ARG A 154 7.71 -9.13 0.56
C ARG A 154 8.92 -8.39 -0.01
#